data_AF-A0A444XCW6-F1
#
_entry.id   AF-A0A444XCW6-F1
#
_cell.length_a   1.000
_cell.length_b   1.000
_cell.length_c   1.000
_cell.angle_alpha   90.00
_cell.angle_beta   90.00
_cell.angle_gamma   90.00
#
_symmetry.space_group_name_H-M   'P 1'
#
loop_
_entity.id
_entity.type
_entity.pdbx_description
1 polymer ?
#
loop_
_entity_poly.entity_id
_entity_poly.type
_entity_poly.pdbx_seq_one_letter_code
_entity_poly.pdbx_strand_id
1 'polypeptide(L)'
;MKSFRIDHYLGKELVENLSVLRFSNLVFEPLWCRNYIRNVQLIFSEDFGTEGRGGYFDNYGIIRDIMQNHLLQILALFAMETPVSLDAEDIRNEKVKVLRSMRPIQLEDVVVGQYKGHNKGGKSYPGYTDDPTVPKDSLTPTFAAAALFIDNARWDGVPFLMKAGKALHTKRAEIRVQFRHVPGNLYKRNFGTDLDKTTNELVLRVQPDEAIYLKINNKVPGLGMRLDRSDLNLLYRARYPREIPDAYERLLLDAIEGERRLFIRSDELDAAWSLFTPLLKEIESKKIAPELYPYGSRGPVGAHYLAAKHNVRWGDLGIEE
;
A
#
# COMPACT_ATOMS: atom_id res chain seq x y z
N MET A 1 16.18 -25.86 -11.03
CA MET A 1 15.18 -26.34 -10.06
C MET A 1 13.93 -25.47 -10.22
N LYS A 2 12.74 -26.06 -10.47
CA LYS A 2 11.49 -25.31 -10.61
C LYS A 2 11.01 -24.91 -9.20
N SER A 3 11.25 -23.66 -8.79
CA SER A 3 10.89 -23.16 -7.45
C SER A 3 9.61 -22.31 -7.50
N PHE A 4 8.68 -22.58 -6.59
CA PHE A 4 7.47 -21.78 -6.37
C PHE A 4 7.62 -21.03 -5.04
N ARG A 5 7.96 -19.73 -5.11
CA ARG A 5 8.09 -18.87 -3.93
C ARG A 5 6.79 -18.13 -3.71
N ILE A 6 6.16 -18.39 -2.57
CA ILE A 6 4.84 -17.87 -2.23
C ILE A 6 4.98 -16.46 -1.66
N ASP A 7 4.19 -15.55 -2.22
CA ASP A 7 3.70 -14.37 -1.54
C ASP A 7 2.18 -14.40 -1.63
N HIS A 8 1.52 -14.63 -0.50
CA HIS A 8 0.06 -14.82 -0.48
C HIS A 8 -0.72 -13.56 -0.90
N TYR A 9 -0.13 -12.36 -0.89
CA TYR A 9 -0.83 -11.18 -1.42
C TYR A 9 -1.02 -11.25 -2.94
N LEU A 10 -0.13 -11.92 -3.66
CA LEU A 10 -0.27 -12.11 -5.11
C LEU A 10 -1.47 -13.00 -5.47
N GLY A 11 -1.89 -13.88 -4.56
CA GLY A 11 -3.09 -14.72 -4.73
C GLY A 11 -4.40 -14.05 -4.30
N LYS A 12 -4.38 -12.78 -3.86
CA LYS A 12 -5.61 -12.07 -3.51
C LYS A 12 -6.31 -11.57 -4.78
N GLU A 13 -7.61 -11.80 -4.86
CA GLU A 13 -8.47 -11.48 -6.01
C GLU A 13 -8.23 -10.08 -6.59
N LEU A 14 -8.19 -9.03 -5.73
CA LEU A 14 -7.99 -7.66 -6.21
C LEU A 14 -6.56 -7.33 -6.63
N VAL A 15 -5.57 -8.09 -6.16
CA VAL A 15 -4.19 -7.95 -6.62
C VAL A 15 -4.06 -8.55 -8.02
N GLU A 16 -4.69 -9.70 -8.29
CA GLU A 16 -4.80 -10.24 -9.65
C GLU A 16 -5.54 -9.27 -10.59
N ASN A 17 -6.62 -8.65 -10.10
CA ASN A 17 -7.43 -7.73 -10.90
C ASN A 17 -6.71 -6.43 -11.28
N LEU A 18 -5.54 -6.10 -10.69
CA LEU A 18 -4.73 -4.94 -11.11
C LEU A 18 -4.37 -5.00 -12.59
N SER A 19 -3.93 -6.16 -13.09
CA SER A 19 -3.53 -6.31 -14.49
C SER A 19 -4.73 -6.17 -15.42
N VAL A 20 -5.88 -6.71 -15.03
CA VAL A 20 -7.14 -6.58 -15.78
C VAL A 20 -7.57 -5.11 -15.81
N LEU A 21 -7.59 -4.45 -14.65
CA LEU A 21 -7.97 -3.03 -14.54
C LEU A 21 -7.11 -2.14 -15.44
N ARG A 22 -5.81 -2.42 -15.53
CA ARG A 22 -4.87 -1.61 -16.32
C ARG A 22 -4.89 -1.93 -17.81
N PHE A 23 -4.90 -3.21 -18.18
CA PHE A 23 -4.62 -3.63 -19.55
C PHE A 23 -5.86 -4.08 -20.33
N SER A 24 -7.02 -4.24 -19.69
CA SER A 24 -8.28 -4.57 -20.38
C SER A 24 -9.26 -3.39 -20.45
N ASN A 25 -8.87 -2.20 -19.95
CA ASN A 25 -9.76 -1.05 -19.84
C ASN A 25 -9.14 0.19 -20.47
N LEU A 26 -9.65 0.59 -21.64
CA LEU A 26 -9.21 1.78 -22.38
C LEU A 26 -9.33 3.08 -21.57
N VAL A 27 -10.26 3.13 -20.60
CA VAL A 27 -10.46 4.31 -19.74
C VAL A 27 -9.28 4.55 -18.79
N PHE A 28 -8.58 3.50 -18.35
CA PHE A 28 -7.52 3.61 -17.35
C PHE A 28 -6.11 3.67 -17.94
N GLU A 29 -5.86 2.97 -19.05
CA GLU A 29 -4.51 2.87 -19.63
C GLU A 29 -3.86 4.25 -19.88
N PRO A 30 -4.53 5.24 -20.52
CA PRO A 30 -3.93 6.54 -20.79
C PRO A 30 -3.67 7.36 -19.52
N LEU A 31 -4.47 7.12 -18.49
CA LEU A 31 -4.38 7.81 -17.21
C LEU A 31 -3.25 7.26 -16.32
N TRP A 32 -2.67 6.11 -16.66
CA TRP A 32 -1.73 5.38 -15.82
C TRP A 32 -0.27 5.87 -15.96
N CYS A 33 -0.06 7.17 -15.84
CA CYS A 33 1.27 7.78 -15.95
C CYS A 33 1.39 9.09 -15.15
N ARG A 34 2.63 9.58 -15.01
CA ARG A 34 3.00 10.83 -14.32
C ARG A 34 2.23 12.06 -14.78
N ASN A 35 1.68 12.07 -16.00
CA ASN A 35 0.91 13.21 -16.53
C ASN A 35 -0.44 13.36 -15.83
N TYR A 36 -1.02 12.27 -15.33
CA TYR A 36 -2.34 12.27 -14.72
C TYR A 36 -2.31 11.84 -13.25
N ILE A 37 -1.36 11.01 -12.84
CA ILE A 37 -1.20 10.57 -11.45
C ILE A 37 -0.30 11.55 -10.71
N ARG A 38 -0.79 12.02 -9.54
CA ARG A 38 -0.05 12.88 -8.61
C ARG A 38 0.77 12.06 -7.63
N ASN A 39 0.18 11.01 -7.05
CA ASN A 39 0.83 10.08 -6.14
C ASN A 39 0.08 8.75 -6.09
N VAL A 40 0.78 7.74 -5.60
CA VAL A 40 0.23 6.41 -5.32
C VAL A 40 0.49 6.10 -3.86
N GLN A 41 -0.50 5.56 -3.17
CA GLN A 41 -0.40 5.17 -1.76
C GLN A 41 -0.67 3.68 -1.61
N LEU A 42 0.27 2.95 -1.03
CA LEU A 42 0.12 1.55 -0.65
C LEU A 42 0.02 1.50 0.87
N ILE A 43 -1.16 1.12 1.37
CA ILE A 43 -1.48 1.17 2.79
C ILE A 43 -1.77 -0.24 3.27
N PHE A 44 -1.02 -0.69 4.26
CA PHE A 44 -1.29 -1.87 5.05
C PHE A 44 -1.43 -1.50 6.52
N SER A 45 -2.54 -1.90 7.14
CA SER A 45 -2.78 -1.69 8.56
C SER A 45 -3.46 -2.90 9.18
N GLU A 46 -3.02 -3.25 10.38
CA GLU A 46 -3.65 -4.24 11.24
C GLU A 46 -4.10 -3.55 12.53
N ASP A 47 -5.30 -3.88 12.99
CA ASP A 47 -5.89 -3.37 14.23
C ASP A 47 -5.52 -4.20 15.47
N PHE A 48 -4.71 -5.24 15.28
CA PHE A 48 -4.13 -6.07 16.32
C PHE A 48 -2.61 -5.91 16.43
N GLY A 49 -2.05 -6.23 17.59
CA GLY A 49 -0.61 -6.14 17.86
C GLY A 49 0.14 -7.38 17.35
N THR A 50 1.16 -7.82 18.10
CA THR A 50 1.86 -9.09 17.81
C THR A 50 1.22 -10.31 18.46
N GLU A 51 0.16 -10.15 19.26
CA GLU A 51 -0.66 -11.24 19.83
C GLU A 51 0.19 -12.38 20.47
N GLY A 52 1.19 -12.02 21.29
CA GLY A 52 2.07 -12.97 21.98
C GLY A 52 3.14 -13.61 21.09
N ARG A 53 3.23 -13.21 19.83
CA ARG A 53 4.29 -13.62 18.88
C ARG A 53 5.37 -12.55 18.73
N GLY A 54 5.49 -11.63 19.69
CA GLY A 54 6.40 -10.50 19.64
C GLY A 54 7.86 -10.93 19.46
N GLY A 55 8.31 -11.97 20.17
CA GLY A 55 9.69 -12.46 20.09
C GLY A 55 10.06 -13.08 18.73
N TYR A 56 9.09 -13.64 17.99
CA TYR A 56 9.33 -14.04 16.61
C TYR A 56 9.45 -12.82 15.70
N PHE A 57 8.48 -11.90 15.81
CA PHE A 57 8.42 -10.67 15.02
C PHE A 57 9.66 -9.76 15.23
N ASP A 58 10.24 -9.79 16.44
CA ASP A 58 11.39 -8.97 16.84
C ASP A 58 12.64 -9.21 15.97
N ASN A 59 12.79 -10.42 15.41
CA ASN A 59 13.92 -10.74 14.54
C ASN A 59 13.82 -10.12 13.13
N TYR A 60 12.62 -9.64 12.75
CA TYR A 60 12.33 -9.24 11.38
C TYR A 60 11.85 -7.78 11.28
N GLY A 61 10.86 -7.41 12.09
CA GLY A 61 10.18 -6.12 12.05
C GLY A 61 9.29 -5.94 10.83
N ILE A 62 8.49 -4.87 10.84
CA ILE A 62 7.42 -4.64 9.86
C ILE A 62 7.92 -4.47 8.41
N ILE A 63 9.15 -3.96 8.23
CA ILE A 63 9.72 -3.74 6.90
C ILE A 63 9.95 -5.08 6.20
N ARG A 64 10.49 -6.08 6.91
CA ARG A 64 10.71 -7.43 6.37
C ARG A 64 9.43 -8.24 6.31
N ASP A 65 8.53 -8.04 7.29
CA ASP A 65 7.26 -8.77 7.39
C ASP A 65 6.29 -8.41 6.25
N ILE A 66 6.19 -7.13 5.88
CA ILE A 66 5.13 -6.62 4.99
C ILE A 66 5.64 -5.75 3.83
N MET A 67 6.59 -4.83 4.05
CA MET A 67 6.95 -3.84 3.03
C MET A 67 7.79 -4.45 1.92
N GLN A 68 8.82 -5.23 2.28
CA GLN A 68 9.79 -5.79 1.34
C GLN A 68 9.18 -6.84 0.41
N ASN A 69 8.15 -7.55 0.87
CA ASN A 69 7.44 -8.58 0.14
C ASN A 69 6.10 -8.01 -0.41
N HIS A 70 5.02 -8.12 0.36
CA HIS A 70 3.64 -7.92 -0.07
C HIS A 70 3.41 -6.57 -0.74
N LEU A 71 3.80 -5.46 -0.08
CA LEU A 71 3.57 -4.13 -0.63
C LEU A 71 4.47 -3.84 -1.83
N LEU A 72 5.72 -4.31 -1.82
CA LEU A 72 6.60 -4.15 -2.97
C LEU A 72 6.14 -4.97 -4.18
N GLN A 73 5.60 -6.16 -3.97
CA GLN A 73 5.02 -7.01 -5.00
C GLN A 73 3.81 -6.36 -5.66
N ILE A 74 2.91 -5.79 -4.84
CA ILE A 74 1.77 -5.00 -5.32
C ILE A 74 2.25 -3.77 -6.09
N LEU A 75 3.26 -3.04 -5.58
CA LEU A 75 3.85 -1.88 -6.26
C LEU A 75 4.40 -2.28 -7.63
N ALA A 76 5.16 -3.37 -7.72
CA ALA A 76 5.73 -3.84 -8.97
C ALA A 76 4.65 -4.15 -10.01
N LEU A 77 3.59 -4.89 -9.64
CA LEU A 77 2.44 -5.16 -10.51
C LEU A 77 1.69 -3.88 -10.92
N PHE A 78 1.51 -2.96 -9.98
CA PHE A 78 0.84 -1.69 -10.24
C PHE A 78 1.62 -0.80 -11.22
N ALA A 79 2.95 -0.80 -11.11
CA ALA A 79 3.81 0.15 -11.82
C ALA A 79 4.43 -0.40 -13.11
N MET A 80 4.37 -1.71 -13.36
CA MET A 80 4.99 -2.36 -14.52
C MET A 80 4.45 -1.82 -15.86
N GLU A 81 5.25 -1.87 -16.92
CA GLU A 81 4.73 -1.59 -18.26
C GLU A 81 3.78 -2.69 -18.73
N THR A 82 3.08 -2.47 -19.83
CA THR A 82 2.30 -3.53 -20.47
C THR A 82 3.23 -4.66 -20.89
N PRO A 83 3.05 -5.89 -20.39
CA PRO A 83 3.88 -7.01 -20.78
C PRO A 83 3.60 -7.41 -22.23
N VAL A 84 4.54 -8.12 -22.85
CA VAL A 84 4.40 -8.63 -24.23
C VAL A 84 3.22 -9.59 -24.36
N SER A 85 2.98 -10.39 -23.33
CA SER A 85 1.85 -11.31 -23.22
C SER A 85 1.45 -11.50 -21.76
N LEU A 86 0.46 -12.37 -21.51
CA LEU A 86 0.09 -12.80 -20.16
C LEU A 86 0.93 -14.01 -19.69
N ASP A 87 1.97 -14.39 -20.40
CA ASP A 87 2.87 -15.45 -19.96
C ASP A 87 3.63 -15.02 -18.70
N ALA A 88 3.86 -15.97 -17.80
CA ALA A 88 4.46 -15.70 -16.49
C ALA A 88 5.80 -14.96 -16.57
N GLU A 89 6.64 -15.30 -17.55
CA GLU A 89 7.95 -14.67 -17.70
C GLU A 89 7.85 -13.23 -18.21
N ASP A 90 6.90 -12.92 -19.09
CA ASP A 90 6.71 -11.56 -19.61
C ASP A 90 6.23 -10.61 -18.51
N ILE A 91 5.28 -11.06 -17.67
CA ILE A 91 4.83 -10.29 -16.49
C ILE A 91 5.99 -10.07 -15.52
N ARG A 92 6.73 -11.12 -15.19
CA ARG A 92 7.87 -11.03 -14.25
C ARG A 92 8.98 -10.12 -14.77
N ASN A 93 9.23 -10.12 -16.08
CA ASN A 93 10.21 -9.22 -16.69
C ASN A 93 9.84 -7.75 -16.45
N GLU A 94 8.58 -7.37 -16.62
CA GLU A 94 8.14 -5.99 -16.38
C GLU A 94 8.11 -5.62 -14.89
N LYS A 95 7.80 -6.57 -13.98
CA LYS A 95 7.95 -6.36 -12.53
C LYS A 95 9.40 -6.10 -12.14
N VAL A 96 10.34 -6.94 -12.58
CA VAL A 96 11.78 -6.79 -12.28
C VAL A 96 12.34 -5.48 -12.84
N LYS A 97 11.90 -5.08 -14.03
CA LYS A 97 12.26 -3.80 -14.65
C LYS A 97 11.86 -2.61 -13.79
N VAL A 98 10.67 -2.63 -13.17
CA VAL A 98 10.25 -1.61 -12.19
C VAL A 98 11.19 -1.59 -11.00
N LEU A 99 11.42 -2.75 -10.35
CA LEU A 99 12.24 -2.82 -9.15
C LEU A 99 13.68 -2.30 -9.39
N ARG A 100 14.25 -2.62 -10.55
CA ARG A 100 15.57 -2.12 -10.98
C ARG A 100 15.60 -0.63 -11.30
N SER A 101 14.44 -0.04 -11.60
CA SER A 101 14.29 1.39 -11.86
C SER A 101 14.01 2.18 -10.58
N MET A 102 13.85 1.53 -9.43
CA MET A 102 13.58 2.24 -8.17
C MET A 102 14.84 2.89 -7.61
N ARG A 103 14.67 4.09 -7.05
CA ARG A 103 15.75 4.75 -6.30
C ARG A 103 16.10 3.97 -5.04
N PRO A 104 17.38 3.91 -4.64
CA PRO A 104 17.76 3.38 -3.34
C PRO A 104 17.05 4.14 -2.21
N ILE A 105 16.47 3.39 -1.27
CA ILE A 105 15.68 3.97 -0.18
C ILE A 105 16.63 4.62 0.83
N GLN A 106 16.46 5.93 1.05
CA GLN A 106 17.25 6.69 2.02
C GLN A 106 16.51 6.79 3.36
N LEU A 107 17.26 6.82 4.46
CA LEU A 107 16.70 6.92 5.81
C LEU A 107 15.85 8.19 6.00
N GLU A 108 16.16 9.30 5.32
CA GLU A 108 15.43 10.57 5.39
C GLU A 108 14.01 10.53 4.78
N ASP A 109 13.77 9.54 3.93
CA ASP A 109 12.48 9.25 3.28
C ASP A 109 11.70 8.15 4.00
N VAL A 110 12.16 7.74 5.19
CA VAL A 110 11.57 6.66 5.99
C VAL A 110 11.24 7.14 7.39
N VAL A 111 10.09 6.70 7.88
CA VAL A 111 9.67 6.86 9.28
C VAL A 111 9.42 5.49 9.85
N VAL A 112 10.05 5.18 10.99
CA VAL A 112 9.82 3.95 11.75
C VAL A 112 9.12 4.27 13.06
N GLY A 113 8.21 3.39 13.48
CA GLY A 113 7.46 3.55 14.72
C GLY A 113 7.26 2.25 15.46
N GLN A 114 6.95 2.36 16.76
CA GLN A 114 6.67 1.22 17.64
C GLN A 114 5.44 1.51 18.50
N TYR A 115 4.48 0.59 18.55
CA TYR A 115 3.25 0.84 19.30
C TYR A 115 3.52 0.77 20.81
N LYS A 116 2.93 1.71 21.55
CA LYS A 116 2.92 1.74 23.01
C LYS A 116 1.53 1.48 23.57
N GLY A 117 1.49 1.08 24.84
CA GLY A 117 0.25 0.80 25.53
C GLY A 117 -0.73 1.97 25.52
N HIS A 118 -2.01 1.66 25.48
CA HIS A 118 -3.10 2.64 25.44
C HIS A 118 -4.28 2.14 26.27
N ASN A 119 -4.90 3.04 27.02
CA ASN A 119 -6.12 2.73 27.78
C ASN A 119 -7.29 3.47 27.13
N LYS A 120 -8.29 2.73 26.64
CA LYS A 120 -9.49 3.31 26.02
C LYS A 120 -10.74 2.55 26.45
N GLY A 121 -11.73 3.27 26.98
CA GLY A 121 -13.03 2.70 27.35
C GLY A 121 -12.95 1.56 28.39
N GLY A 122 -12.05 1.66 29.37
CA GLY A 122 -11.85 0.63 30.39
C GLY A 122 -11.07 -0.62 29.92
N LYS A 123 -10.73 -0.71 28.63
CA LYS A 123 -9.83 -1.74 28.10
C LYS A 123 -8.40 -1.23 28.05
N SER A 124 -7.47 -2.01 28.59
CA SER A 124 -6.03 -1.75 28.52
C SER A 124 -5.43 -2.55 27.36
N TYR A 125 -4.69 -1.86 26.50
CA TYR A 125 -3.95 -2.44 25.40
C TYR A 125 -2.45 -2.38 25.73
N PRO A 126 -1.73 -3.51 25.73
CA PRO A 126 -0.30 -3.54 26.03
C PRO A 126 0.52 -2.90 24.90
N GLY A 127 1.68 -2.34 25.24
CA GLY A 127 2.70 -1.91 24.29
C GLY A 127 3.50 -3.08 23.73
N TYR A 128 4.33 -2.83 22.71
CA TYR A 128 5.13 -3.88 22.08
C TYR A 128 6.12 -4.52 23.06
N THR A 129 6.85 -3.69 23.82
CA THR A 129 7.81 -4.14 24.84
C THR A 129 7.15 -4.66 26.13
N ASP A 130 5.83 -4.62 26.23
CA ASP A 130 5.10 -5.25 27.34
C ASP A 130 4.91 -6.76 27.11
N ASP A 131 5.00 -7.23 25.86
CA ASP A 131 5.04 -8.65 25.51
C ASP A 131 6.27 -9.31 26.19
N PRO A 132 6.08 -10.34 27.03
CA PRO A 132 7.20 -10.98 27.74
C PRO A 132 8.18 -11.69 26.83
N THR A 133 7.82 -11.94 25.56
CA THR A 133 8.69 -12.54 24.55
C THR A 133 9.59 -11.52 23.86
N VAL A 134 9.40 -10.22 24.11
CA VAL A 134 10.14 -9.12 23.47
C VAL A 134 11.16 -8.53 24.45
N PRO A 135 12.42 -8.30 24.03
CA PRO A 135 13.41 -7.56 24.84
C PRO A 135 12.90 -6.17 25.23
N LYS A 136 13.13 -5.76 26.49
CA LYS A 136 12.63 -4.47 27.02
C LYS A 136 13.26 -3.25 26.35
N ASP A 137 14.42 -3.42 25.74
CA ASP A 137 15.16 -2.42 24.97
C ASP A 137 15.01 -2.59 23.44
N SER A 138 14.04 -3.41 22.99
CA SER A 138 13.80 -3.62 21.56
C SER A 138 13.47 -2.32 20.83
N LEU A 139 14.19 -2.07 19.75
CA LEU A 139 13.96 -0.96 18.81
C LEU A 139 13.23 -1.44 17.55
N THR A 140 12.69 -2.66 17.54
CA THR A 140 12.06 -3.24 16.35
C THR A 140 10.85 -2.41 15.93
N PRO A 141 10.82 -1.93 14.67
CA PRO A 141 9.67 -1.19 14.16
C PRO A 141 8.45 -2.09 13.98
N THR A 142 7.33 -1.70 14.60
CA THR A 142 5.99 -2.28 14.35
C THR A 142 5.19 -1.46 13.34
N PHE A 143 5.71 -0.30 12.96
CA PHE A 143 5.21 0.57 11.90
C PHE A 143 6.38 1.09 11.05
N ALA A 144 6.18 1.19 9.75
CA ALA A 144 7.07 1.94 8.87
C ALA A 144 6.28 2.63 7.76
N ALA A 145 6.73 3.82 7.38
CA ALA A 145 6.27 4.54 6.20
C ALA A 145 7.48 4.99 5.38
N ALA A 146 7.38 4.94 4.05
CA ALA A 146 8.43 5.33 3.13
C ALA A 146 7.87 6.09 1.93
N ALA A 147 8.63 7.08 1.44
CA ALA A 147 8.43 7.67 0.13
C ALA A 147 9.38 7.02 -0.88
N LEU A 148 8.82 6.37 -1.90
CA LEU A 148 9.56 5.62 -2.91
C LEU A 148 9.40 6.29 -4.28
N PHE A 149 10.41 6.11 -5.14
CA PHE A 149 10.43 6.68 -6.48
C PHE A 149 10.91 5.66 -7.51
N ILE A 150 10.33 5.72 -8.71
CA ILE A 150 10.66 4.88 -9.85
C ILE A 150 11.19 5.80 -10.96
N ASP A 151 12.46 5.66 -11.29
CA ASP A 151 13.17 6.46 -12.30
C ASP A 151 12.97 5.88 -13.69
N ASN A 152 11.79 6.13 -14.25
CA ASN A 152 11.49 5.83 -15.65
C ASN A 152 10.53 6.85 -16.26
N ALA A 153 10.31 6.78 -17.57
CA ALA A 153 9.48 7.74 -18.29
C ALA A 153 8.04 7.83 -17.75
N ARG A 154 7.46 6.72 -17.28
CA ARG A 154 6.08 6.64 -16.80
C ARG A 154 5.91 7.28 -15.42
N TRP A 155 6.88 7.12 -14.53
CA TRP A 155 6.74 7.41 -13.09
C TRP A 155 7.66 8.51 -12.55
N ASP A 156 8.56 9.06 -13.36
CA ASP A 156 9.47 10.11 -12.92
C ASP A 156 8.73 11.27 -12.21
N GLY A 157 9.19 11.56 -10.99
CA GLY A 157 8.65 12.58 -10.09
C GLY A 157 7.35 12.21 -9.35
N VAL A 158 6.78 11.01 -9.55
CA VAL A 158 5.59 10.54 -8.83
C VAL A 158 6.00 9.82 -7.55
N PRO A 159 5.64 10.32 -6.35
CA PRO A 159 5.90 9.61 -5.11
C PRO A 159 4.97 8.40 -4.95
N PHE A 160 5.57 7.26 -4.66
CA PHE A 160 4.92 6.05 -4.19
C PHE A 160 5.05 5.99 -2.68
N LEU A 161 4.01 6.44 -1.98
CA LEU A 161 3.97 6.43 -0.52
C LEU A 161 3.53 5.05 -0.03
N MET A 162 4.38 4.37 0.72
CA MET A 162 4.11 3.05 1.26
C MET A 162 4.05 3.13 2.78
N LYS A 163 3.07 2.50 3.41
CA LYS A 163 3.06 2.32 4.87
C LYS A 163 2.51 0.96 5.28
N ALA A 164 3.09 0.42 6.34
CA ALA A 164 2.68 -0.82 6.98
C ALA A 164 2.73 -0.63 8.49
N GLY A 165 1.76 -1.17 9.22
CA GLY A 165 1.86 -1.19 10.68
C GLY A 165 0.85 -2.06 11.39
N LYS A 166 1.22 -2.49 12.60
CA LYS A 166 0.39 -3.22 13.56
C LYS A 166 -0.18 -2.28 14.63
N ALA A 167 -1.19 -2.73 15.35
CA ALA A 167 -1.86 -1.99 16.42
C ALA A 167 -2.35 -0.60 15.97
N LEU A 168 -2.87 -0.51 14.75
CA LEU A 168 -3.45 0.70 14.18
C LEU A 168 -4.98 0.75 14.42
N HIS A 169 -5.59 1.87 14.08
CA HIS A 169 -7.03 2.09 14.28
C HIS A 169 -7.96 1.19 13.44
N THR A 170 -7.48 0.63 12.33
CA THR A 170 -8.28 -0.20 11.41
C THR A 170 -7.45 -1.29 10.74
N LYS A 171 -8.06 -2.46 10.48
CA LYS A 171 -7.53 -3.44 9.53
C LYS A 171 -7.82 -3.00 8.10
N ARG A 172 -6.78 -2.87 7.27
CA ARG A 172 -6.92 -2.46 5.87
C ARG A 172 -5.71 -2.85 5.02
N ALA A 173 -5.94 -3.25 3.77
CA ALA A 173 -4.95 -3.24 2.71
C ALA A 173 -5.55 -2.56 1.49
N GLU A 174 -4.93 -1.49 1.00
CA GLU A 174 -5.46 -0.73 -0.14
C GLU A 174 -4.38 -0.03 -0.96
N ILE A 175 -4.71 0.19 -2.22
CA ILE A 175 -3.95 1.01 -3.16
C ILE A 175 -4.82 2.23 -3.47
N ARG A 176 -4.26 3.42 -3.28
CA ARG A 176 -4.92 4.69 -3.62
C ARG A 176 -4.12 5.40 -4.69
N VAL A 177 -4.78 5.77 -5.77
CA VAL A 177 -4.20 6.52 -6.88
C VAL A 177 -4.84 7.89 -6.89
N GLN A 178 -4.09 8.91 -6.47
CA GLN A 178 -4.58 10.28 -6.49
C GLN A 178 -4.21 10.94 -7.82
N PHE A 179 -5.21 11.39 -8.57
CA PHE A 179 -5.00 12.09 -9.83
C PHE A 179 -4.62 13.56 -9.61
N ARG A 180 -4.01 14.17 -10.63
CA ARG A 180 -3.73 15.61 -10.67
C ARG A 180 -5.02 16.41 -10.78
N HIS A 181 -4.94 17.69 -10.41
CA HIS A 181 -6.06 18.61 -10.59
C HIS A 181 -6.33 18.85 -12.08
N VAL A 182 -7.60 19.04 -12.42
CA VAL A 182 -8.01 19.47 -13.77
C VAL A 182 -7.41 20.86 -14.07
N PRO A 183 -6.58 21.01 -15.12
CA PRO A 183 -6.06 22.30 -15.53
C PRO A 183 -7.20 23.26 -15.89
N GLY A 184 -7.12 24.51 -15.42
CA GLY A 184 -8.16 25.51 -15.73
C GLY A 184 -9.56 25.19 -15.20
N ASN A 185 -9.70 24.34 -14.17
CA ASN A 185 -11.01 23.92 -13.66
C ASN A 185 -11.94 25.12 -13.35
N LEU A 186 -12.99 25.25 -14.16
CA LEU A 186 -13.98 26.33 -14.09
C LEU A 186 -14.84 26.26 -12.83
N TYR A 187 -14.95 25.09 -12.22
CA TYR A 187 -15.79 24.84 -11.05
C TYR A 187 -15.05 24.99 -9.71
N LYS A 188 -13.81 25.50 -9.70
CA LYS A 188 -13.02 25.70 -8.47
C LYS A 188 -13.78 26.46 -7.38
N ARG A 189 -14.58 27.46 -7.76
CA ARG A 189 -15.39 28.28 -6.84
C ARG A 189 -16.62 27.54 -6.28
N ASN A 190 -16.98 26.42 -6.87
CA ASN A 190 -18.16 25.61 -6.52
C ASN A 190 -17.81 24.44 -5.58
N PHE A 191 -16.51 24.20 -5.33
CA PHE A 191 -16.04 23.34 -4.27
C PHE A 191 -15.97 24.11 -2.94
N GLY A 192 -16.07 23.41 -1.82
CA GLY A 192 -15.78 23.98 -0.49
C GLY A 192 -14.32 24.43 -0.35
N THR A 193 -13.89 24.72 0.88
CA THR A 193 -12.56 25.29 1.19
C THR A 193 -11.37 24.33 1.01
N ASP A 194 -11.58 23.05 0.68
CA ASP A 194 -10.52 22.04 0.62
C ASP A 194 -10.15 21.68 -0.83
N LEU A 195 -9.02 22.20 -1.31
CA LEU A 195 -8.54 22.02 -2.68
C LEU A 195 -8.11 20.57 -2.97
N ASP A 196 -7.66 19.78 -1.99
CA ASP A 196 -7.34 18.36 -2.20
C ASP A 196 -8.60 17.50 -2.38
N LYS A 197 -9.78 18.01 -1.97
CA LYS A 197 -11.06 17.37 -2.29
C LYS A 197 -11.43 17.45 -3.78
N THR A 198 -10.74 18.29 -4.55
CA THR A 198 -11.05 18.53 -5.98
C THR A 198 -10.40 17.53 -6.93
N THR A 199 -9.52 16.64 -6.48
CA THR A 199 -8.90 15.61 -7.33
C THR A 199 -9.73 14.33 -7.33
N ASN A 200 -9.70 13.62 -8.46
CA ASN A 200 -10.20 12.25 -8.51
C ASN A 200 -9.26 11.31 -7.76
N GLU A 201 -9.80 10.22 -7.25
CA GLU A 201 -9.02 9.19 -6.55
C GLU A 201 -9.57 7.81 -6.92
N LEU A 202 -8.74 6.95 -7.50
CA LEU A 202 -9.07 5.54 -7.70
C LEU A 202 -8.58 4.76 -6.49
N VAL A 203 -9.45 3.99 -5.86
CA VAL A 203 -9.12 3.18 -4.69
C VAL A 203 -9.43 1.73 -4.97
N LEU A 204 -8.42 0.87 -4.76
CA LEU A 204 -8.54 -0.57 -4.76
C LEU A 204 -8.34 -1.05 -3.32
N ARG A 205 -9.43 -1.43 -2.66
CA ARG A 205 -9.38 -1.95 -1.30
C ARG A 205 -9.29 -3.46 -1.34
N VAL A 206 -8.10 -3.99 -1.15
CA VAL A 206 -7.78 -5.42 -1.17
C VAL A 206 -8.43 -6.16 0.00
N GLN A 207 -8.48 -5.53 1.19
CA GLN A 207 -9.21 -6.06 2.35
C GLN A 207 -9.40 -4.97 3.42
N PRO A 208 -10.36 -5.11 4.34
CA PRO A 208 -11.55 -5.97 4.23
C PRO A 208 -12.52 -5.42 3.17
N ASP A 209 -13.56 -6.18 2.84
CA ASP A 209 -14.62 -5.80 1.90
C ASP A 209 -14.07 -5.34 0.54
N GLU A 210 -13.62 -6.30 -0.26
CA GLU A 210 -13.02 -6.10 -1.57
C GLU A 210 -13.85 -5.12 -2.42
N ALA A 211 -13.23 -4.00 -2.78
CA ALA A 211 -13.90 -2.96 -3.55
C ALA A 211 -12.95 -2.22 -4.48
N ILE A 212 -13.50 -1.77 -5.61
CA ILE A 212 -12.87 -0.81 -6.51
C ILE A 212 -13.81 0.37 -6.63
N TYR A 213 -13.35 1.56 -6.28
CA TYR A 213 -14.17 2.76 -6.41
C TYR A 213 -13.38 3.96 -6.89
N LEU A 214 -14.04 4.79 -7.68
CA LEU A 214 -13.50 6.03 -8.22
C LEU A 214 -14.24 7.21 -7.58
N LYS A 215 -13.49 8.00 -6.82
CA LYS A 215 -13.99 9.25 -6.24
C LYS A 215 -13.99 10.33 -7.32
N ILE A 216 -15.17 10.81 -7.68
CA ILE A 216 -15.38 11.86 -8.69
C ILE A 216 -15.98 13.12 -8.05
N ASN A 217 -15.82 14.24 -8.75
CA ASN A 217 -16.56 15.45 -8.42
C ASN A 217 -17.93 15.39 -9.09
N ASN A 218 -18.99 15.57 -8.31
CA ASN A 218 -20.37 15.48 -8.77
C ASN A 218 -21.17 16.71 -8.34
N LYS A 219 -22.15 17.12 -9.15
CA LYS A 219 -23.11 18.16 -8.73
C LYS A 219 -24.01 17.56 -7.66
N VAL A 220 -24.10 18.24 -6.51
CA VAL A 220 -25.07 17.87 -5.48
C VAL A 220 -26.49 18.00 -6.05
N PRO A 221 -27.34 16.96 -5.95
CA PRO A 221 -28.73 17.04 -6.38
C PRO A 221 -29.45 18.22 -5.71
N GLY A 222 -30.10 19.06 -6.52
CA GLY A 222 -30.76 20.27 -6.07
C GLY A 222 -30.69 21.42 -7.08
N LEU A 223 -31.25 22.56 -6.68
CA LEU A 223 -31.39 23.76 -7.52
C LEU A 223 -30.06 24.53 -7.69
N GLY A 224 -29.10 24.37 -6.78
CA GLY A 224 -27.82 25.09 -6.81
C GLY A 224 -26.72 24.38 -7.64
N MET A 225 -25.65 25.11 -7.91
CA MET A 225 -24.42 24.59 -8.54
C MET A 225 -23.32 24.39 -7.48
N ARG A 226 -23.58 23.50 -6.52
CA ARG A 226 -22.59 23.07 -5.52
C ARG A 226 -22.04 21.72 -5.94
N LEU A 227 -20.73 21.56 -5.90
CA LEU A 227 -20.08 20.28 -6.15
C LEU A 227 -19.71 19.59 -4.84
N ASP A 228 -19.78 18.27 -4.84
CA ASP A 228 -19.28 17.42 -3.76
C ASP A 228 -18.59 16.18 -4.35
N ARG A 229 -17.89 15.43 -3.51
CA ARG A 229 -17.25 14.18 -3.89
C ARG A 229 -18.28 13.05 -3.81
N SER A 230 -18.34 12.24 -4.85
CA SER A 230 -19.18 11.03 -4.90
C SER A 230 -18.39 9.85 -5.43
N ASP A 231 -18.82 8.65 -5.08
CA ASP A 231 -18.09 7.43 -5.43
C ASP A 231 -18.84 6.66 -6.52
N LEU A 232 -18.13 6.33 -7.60
CA LEU A 232 -18.53 5.25 -8.51
C LEU A 232 -17.96 3.95 -7.96
N ASN A 233 -18.80 3.06 -7.45
CA ASN A 233 -18.37 1.95 -6.58
C ASN A 233 -18.72 0.57 -7.16
N LEU A 234 -17.72 -0.31 -7.19
CA LEU A 234 -17.86 -1.76 -7.36
C LEU A 234 -17.48 -2.45 -6.05
N LEU A 235 -18.48 -2.82 -5.27
CA LEU A 235 -18.32 -3.64 -4.06
C LEU A 235 -18.52 -5.11 -4.42
N TYR A 236 -17.49 -5.95 -4.25
CA TYR A 236 -17.49 -7.32 -4.76
C TYR A 236 -18.61 -8.16 -4.15
N ARG A 237 -18.73 -8.17 -2.81
CA ARG A 237 -19.79 -8.91 -2.10
C ARG A 237 -21.22 -8.56 -2.55
N ALA A 238 -21.44 -7.33 -3.02
CA ALA A 238 -22.76 -6.88 -3.48
C ALA A 238 -23.00 -7.22 -4.97
N ARG A 239 -21.95 -7.21 -5.79
CA ARG A 239 -22.05 -7.43 -7.24
C ARG A 239 -21.93 -8.89 -7.65
N TYR A 240 -21.13 -9.67 -6.91
CA TYR A 240 -20.80 -11.06 -7.19
C TYR A 240 -21.17 -11.91 -5.96
N PRO A 241 -22.32 -12.62 -5.98
CA PRO A 241 -22.79 -13.42 -4.85
C PRO A 241 -22.08 -14.78 -4.79
N ARG A 242 -20.75 -14.78 -4.83
CA ARG A 242 -19.90 -15.97 -4.73
C ARG A 242 -18.83 -15.74 -3.69
N GLU A 243 -18.39 -16.81 -3.07
CA GLU A 243 -17.23 -16.81 -2.19
C GLU A 243 -15.97 -16.51 -3.01
N ILE A 244 -15.16 -15.58 -2.51
CA ILE A 244 -13.85 -15.28 -3.06
C ILE A 244 -12.88 -16.29 -2.42
N PRO A 245 -12.16 -17.11 -3.22
CA PRO A 245 -11.25 -18.11 -2.67
C PRO A 245 -10.14 -17.45 -1.84
N ASP A 246 -9.64 -18.16 -0.83
CA ASP A 246 -8.45 -17.71 -0.12
C ASP A 246 -7.22 -17.73 -1.04
N ALA A 247 -6.26 -16.85 -0.75
CA ALA A 247 -5.03 -16.75 -1.51
C ALA A 247 -4.26 -18.07 -1.62
N TYR A 248 -4.28 -18.91 -0.58
CA TYR A 248 -3.59 -20.20 -0.64
C TYR A 248 -4.31 -21.22 -1.52
N GLU A 249 -5.65 -21.23 -1.56
CA GLU A 249 -6.40 -22.11 -2.45
C GLU A 249 -6.01 -21.85 -3.91
N ARG A 250 -5.93 -20.57 -4.27
CA ARG A 250 -5.50 -20.10 -5.58
C ARG A 250 -4.06 -20.47 -5.90
N LEU A 251 -3.13 -20.13 -5.01
CA LEU A 251 -1.71 -20.40 -5.25
C LEU A 251 -1.39 -21.90 -5.31
N LEU A 252 -2.06 -22.73 -4.51
CA LEU A 252 -1.88 -24.17 -4.58
C LEU A 252 -2.40 -24.75 -5.91
N LEU A 253 -3.55 -24.27 -6.39
CA LEU A 253 -4.06 -24.66 -7.71
C LEU A 253 -3.08 -24.28 -8.82
N ASP A 254 -2.59 -23.03 -8.84
CA ASP A 254 -1.62 -22.57 -9.83
C ASP A 254 -0.33 -23.42 -9.80
N ALA A 255 0.15 -23.81 -8.60
CA ALA A 255 1.32 -24.68 -8.47
C ALA A 255 1.09 -26.08 -9.06
N ILE A 256 -0.12 -26.64 -8.88
CA ILE A 256 -0.51 -27.94 -9.46
C ILE A 256 -0.59 -27.85 -10.99
N GLU A 257 -1.15 -26.76 -11.52
CA GLU A 257 -1.27 -26.50 -12.96
C GLU A 257 0.07 -26.10 -13.60
N GLY A 258 1.10 -25.86 -12.79
CA GLY A 258 2.42 -25.40 -13.24
C GLY A 258 2.44 -23.92 -13.66
N GLU A 259 1.40 -23.18 -13.32
CA GLU A 259 1.26 -21.75 -13.54
C GLU A 259 2.13 -20.97 -12.57
N ARG A 260 2.83 -19.96 -13.08
CA ARG A 260 3.91 -19.27 -12.37
C ARG A 260 3.71 -17.77 -12.25
N ARG A 261 2.69 -17.19 -12.90
CA ARG A 261 2.45 -15.73 -12.88
C ARG A 261 2.51 -15.12 -11.47
N LEU A 262 1.95 -15.80 -10.47
CA LEU A 262 1.80 -15.29 -9.10
C LEU A 262 2.95 -15.65 -8.15
N PHE A 263 4.04 -16.25 -8.65
CA PHE A 263 5.18 -16.68 -7.81
C PHE A 263 6.41 -15.82 -8.05
N ILE A 264 7.19 -15.59 -7.00
CA ILE A 264 8.37 -14.73 -7.04
C ILE A 264 9.56 -15.43 -7.73
N ARG A 265 10.12 -14.78 -8.76
CA ARG A 265 11.34 -15.23 -9.46
C ARG A 265 12.60 -14.83 -8.68
N SER A 266 13.71 -15.55 -8.88
CA SER A 266 14.94 -15.32 -8.09
C SER A 266 15.49 -13.89 -8.24
N ASP A 267 15.57 -13.38 -9.47
CA ASP A 267 16.04 -12.03 -9.77
C ASP A 267 15.10 -10.94 -9.26
N GLU A 268 13.81 -11.23 -9.15
CA GLU A 268 12.83 -10.37 -8.51
C GLU A 268 13.09 -10.26 -7.00
N LEU A 269 13.36 -11.39 -6.35
CA LEU A 269 13.73 -11.43 -4.94
C LEU A 269 15.03 -10.67 -4.68
N ASP A 270 16.04 -10.84 -5.55
CA ASP A 270 17.33 -10.16 -5.45
C ASP A 270 17.17 -8.64 -5.61
N ALA A 271 16.34 -8.19 -6.56
CA ALA A 271 16.04 -6.77 -6.75
C ALA A 271 15.31 -6.18 -5.54
N ALA A 272 14.32 -6.90 -4.99
CA ALA A 272 13.59 -6.49 -3.80
C ALA A 272 14.51 -6.32 -2.59
N TRP A 273 15.41 -7.28 -2.34
CA TRP A 273 16.38 -7.17 -1.24
C TRP A 273 17.41 -6.08 -1.47
N SER A 274 17.88 -5.89 -2.71
CA SER A 274 18.84 -4.82 -3.03
C SER A 274 18.31 -3.43 -2.68
N LEU A 275 16.99 -3.22 -2.74
CA LEU A 275 16.35 -1.95 -2.35
C LEU A 275 16.29 -1.75 -0.83
N PHE A 276 15.90 -2.77 -0.07
CA PHE A 276 15.65 -2.63 1.38
C PHE A 276 16.86 -2.94 2.26
N THR A 277 17.81 -3.77 1.82
CA THR A 277 18.96 -4.18 2.64
C THR A 277 19.81 -3.00 3.12
N PRO A 278 20.15 -1.98 2.31
CA PRO A 278 20.92 -0.83 2.78
C PRO A 278 20.21 -0.09 3.93
N LEU A 279 18.91 0.20 3.76
CA LEU A 279 18.07 0.84 4.78
C LEU A 279 18.02 0.02 6.07
N LEU A 280 17.78 -1.28 5.96
CA LEU A 280 17.69 -2.18 7.12
C LEU A 280 18.99 -2.20 7.93
N LYS A 281 20.14 -2.31 7.24
CA LYS A 281 21.47 -2.23 7.87
C LYS A 281 21.70 -0.88 8.54
N GLU A 282 21.25 0.20 7.92
CA GLU A 282 21.39 1.54 8.48
C GLU A 282 20.53 1.72 9.74
N ILE A 283 19.28 1.25 9.74
CA ILE A 283 18.38 1.26 10.91
C ILE A 283 19.01 0.49 12.09
N GLU A 284 19.54 -0.71 11.82
CA GLU A 284 20.14 -1.58 12.83
C GLU A 284 21.47 -1.02 13.37
N SER A 285 22.37 -0.59 12.49
CA SER A 285 23.68 -0.07 12.88
C SER A 285 23.60 1.25 13.64
N LYS A 286 22.70 2.16 13.23
CA LYS A 286 22.48 3.44 13.91
C LYS A 286 21.55 3.34 15.11
N LYS A 287 20.95 2.17 15.36
CA LYS A 287 19.96 1.94 16.43
C LYS A 287 18.88 3.03 16.42
N ILE A 288 18.28 3.25 15.24
CA ILE A 288 17.28 4.30 15.05
C ILE A 288 16.10 4.04 15.99
N ALA A 289 15.86 4.98 16.91
CA ALA A 289 14.76 4.88 17.86
C ALA A 289 13.42 5.06 17.12
N PRO A 290 12.49 4.09 17.22
CA PRO A 290 11.19 4.21 16.57
C PRO A 290 10.31 5.27 17.26
N GLU A 291 9.57 6.05 16.47
CA GLU A 291 8.56 6.96 17.00
C GLU A 291 7.42 6.17 17.69
N LEU A 292 7.17 6.48 18.95
CA LEU A 292 6.12 5.80 19.70
C LEU A 292 4.73 6.29 19.29
N TYR A 293 3.83 5.36 18.97
CA TYR A 293 2.43 5.66 18.68
C TYR A 293 1.48 4.85 19.57
N PRO A 294 0.37 5.42 20.07
CA PRO A 294 -0.58 4.67 20.89
C PRO A 294 -1.20 3.51 20.09
N TYR A 295 -1.40 2.37 20.75
CA TYR A 295 -2.22 1.29 20.21
C TYR A 295 -3.59 1.83 19.76
N GLY A 296 -4.01 1.48 18.54
CA GLY A 296 -5.28 1.90 17.96
C GLY A 296 -5.25 3.31 17.35
N SER A 297 -4.08 3.93 17.26
CA SER A 297 -3.91 5.22 16.56
C SER A 297 -3.65 5.03 15.06
N ARG A 298 -3.40 6.12 14.33
CA ARG A 298 -3.07 6.10 12.89
C ARG A 298 -1.59 5.85 12.61
N GLY A 299 -0.79 5.63 13.66
CA GLY A 299 0.65 5.51 13.58
C GLY A 299 1.38 6.79 14.04
N PRO A 300 2.71 6.84 13.85
CA PRO A 300 3.55 7.95 14.29
C PRO A 300 3.25 9.25 13.52
N VAL A 301 3.44 10.38 14.18
CA VAL A 301 3.21 11.71 13.58
C VAL A 301 4.18 11.95 12.42
N GLY A 302 5.40 11.39 12.48
CA GLY A 302 6.38 11.42 11.40
C GLY A 302 5.81 10.96 10.06
N ALA A 303 4.91 9.97 10.04
CA ALA A 303 4.31 9.50 8.78
C ALA A 303 3.45 10.58 8.09
N HIS A 304 2.79 11.44 8.85
CA HIS A 304 2.06 12.60 8.30
C HIS A 304 3.01 13.64 7.72
N TYR A 305 4.13 13.92 8.41
CA TYR A 305 5.15 14.84 7.90
C TYR A 305 5.82 14.30 6.64
N LEU A 306 6.11 13.00 6.57
CA LEU A 306 6.68 12.36 5.39
C LEU A 306 5.81 12.58 4.15
N ALA A 307 4.49 12.31 4.24
CA ALA A 307 3.58 12.58 3.12
C ALA A 307 3.49 14.08 2.79
N ALA A 308 3.48 14.94 3.82
CA ALA A 308 3.41 16.39 3.65
C ALA A 308 4.62 16.97 2.91
N LYS A 309 5.84 16.40 3.05
CA LYS A 309 7.03 16.78 2.26
C LYS A 309 6.77 16.69 0.74
N HIS A 310 5.88 15.78 0.32
CA HIS A 310 5.50 15.59 -1.08
C HIS A 310 4.18 16.29 -1.46
N ASN A 311 3.67 17.18 -0.59
CA ASN A 311 2.35 17.78 -0.71
C ASN A 311 1.25 16.72 -0.82
N VAL A 312 1.33 15.62 -0.06
CA VAL A 312 0.32 14.56 -0.05
C VAL A 312 -0.27 14.43 1.34
N ARG A 313 -1.55 14.08 1.40
CA ARG A 313 -2.21 13.60 2.62
C ARG A 313 -2.55 12.13 2.44
N TRP A 314 -2.32 11.32 3.47
CA TRP A 314 -2.73 9.93 3.45
C TRP A 314 -4.25 9.81 3.26
N GLY A 315 -4.69 8.87 2.43
CA GLY A 315 -6.10 8.71 2.09
C GLY A 315 -6.91 7.91 3.11
N ASP A 316 -6.25 7.27 4.10
CA ASP A 316 -6.89 6.56 5.20
C ASP A 316 -7.40 7.50 6.31
N LEU A 317 -7.46 8.82 6.04
CA LEU A 317 -7.82 9.84 7.01
C LEU A 317 -9.34 9.97 7.28
N GLY A 318 -10.23 9.20 6.64
CA GLY A 318 -11.69 9.24 6.89
C GLY A 318 -12.37 7.87 6.80
N ILE A 319 -13.47 7.59 7.51
CA ILE A 319 -14.31 8.36 8.46
C ILE A 319 -14.64 7.39 9.62
N GLU A 320 -14.69 7.89 10.85
CA GLU A 320 -15.50 7.26 11.91
C GLU A 320 -16.94 7.23 11.42
N GLU A 321 -17.41 6.05 10.98
CA GLU A 321 -18.86 5.80 10.98
C GLU A 321 -19.37 5.74 12.42
#